data_AF-A0A1E7EX41-F1
#
_entry.id   AF-A0A1E7EX41-F1
#
_cell.length_a   1.000
_cell.length_b   1.000
_cell.length_c   1.000
_cell.angle_alpha   90.00
_cell.angle_beta   90.00
_cell.angle_gamma   90.00
#
_symmetry.space_group_name_H-M   'P 1'
#
loop_
_entity.id
_entity.type
_entity.pdbx_description
1 polymer ?
#
loop_
_entity_poly.entity_id
_entity_poly.type
_entity_poly.pdbx_seq_one_letter_code
_entity_poly.pdbx_strand_id
1 'polypeptide(L)'
;MTNESKNRKLEEEHEMGDNEEERKRNSLRCAVANLKVIVGGELQPTKVFWHYREVLASQSRYVDTLLSLPLAAAVAASKQNDSDEESKAANVTEIEFPDISPSQWKRMMKFLTDQKAAWDMNKKDAIELIILYDKYDFTQGIEVCDRVLSSIFYKDSLEFKEHEMGDNEEERKRNSLRCAVANLKVIVGGEQGDGGGKPTTKKVFWHYTTVLASQSRYVDALLASKKNDSYGESTAANFTEITFPDISPSQWKRMMKFLTDQKAAWDMNKKDAIELIILYDKYDFTQGIEVCDRVLSSIFYKDSLEFKERINDLDLFDRCIDVVVLSHEKNLTETMENARYWLYDFLCDGYDPELVILTVDHVRKLVPVIDFYKEDREGFSLLFAIEERLSKKGIDVLNPMFPDFFVSQIQLIAARNTALKLVNEITIGNCGGNVSGDYNPRTNYDYGIDGTCIYYKGIAPDWGDVWLKKNEVGDWTISEDLRLRGGVVPVFICKGSRSATLPPKKGWERTDGRGNGKLPVISYYHKSSSVRTEIDI
;
A
#
# COMPACT_ATOMS: atom_id res chain seq x y z
N MET A 1 -20.68 -53.62 -33.74
CA MET A 1 -20.87 -52.44 -34.61
C MET A 1 -20.58 -51.21 -33.78
N THR A 2 -19.44 -50.61 -34.08
CA THR A 2 -18.81 -49.44 -33.46
C THR A 2 -19.59 -48.16 -33.76
N ASN A 3 -19.67 -47.24 -32.79
CA ASN A 3 -19.82 -45.81 -33.07
C ASN A 3 -19.14 -44.98 -31.96
N GLU A 4 -17.87 -44.71 -32.24
CA GLU A 4 -17.13 -43.44 -32.15
C GLU A 4 -17.47 -42.43 -31.03
N SER A 5 -16.48 -42.31 -30.14
CA SER A 5 -16.21 -41.15 -29.29
C SER A 5 -15.83 -39.92 -30.12
N LYS A 6 -16.48 -38.78 -29.88
CA LYS A 6 -15.97 -37.47 -30.29
C LYS A 6 -15.49 -36.67 -29.08
N ASN A 7 -14.17 -36.57 -28.98
CA ASN A 7 -13.43 -35.57 -28.22
C ASN A 7 -13.85 -34.16 -28.67
N ARG A 8 -14.21 -33.29 -27.72
CA ARG A 8 -14.14 -31.83 -27.89
C ARG A 8 -13.03 -31.31 -26.98
N LYS A 9 -11.92 -30.90 -27.61
CA LYS A 9 -10.94 -29.98 -27.04
C LYS A 9 -11.58 -28.60 -26.96
N LEU A 10 -11.53 -27.98 -25.79
CA LEU A 10 -11.69 -26.53 -25.63
C LEU A 10 -10.34 -25.89 -25.98
N GLU A 11 -10.34 -25.03 -26.98
CA GLU A 11 -9.24 -24.10 -27.28
C GLU A 11 -9.36 -22.93 -26.30
N GLU A 12 -8.38 -22.77 -25.42
CA GLU A 12 -8.17 -21.52 -24.69
C GLU A 12 -7.33 -20.60 -25.58
N GLU A 13 -7.98 -19.57 -26.14
CA GLU A 13 -7.31 -18.42 -26.73
C GLU A 13 -6.64 -17.62 -25.59
N HIS A 14 -5.33 -17.79 -25.44
CA HIS A 14 -4.53 -16.86 -24.65
C HIS A 14 -4.24 -15.63 -25.50
N GLU A 15 -4.86 -14.50 -25.16
CA GLU A 15 -4.42 -13.18 -25.59
C GLU A 15 -2.95 -12.97 -25.18
N MET A 16 -2.07 -12.94 -26.19
CA MET A 16 -0.70 -12.44 -26.01
C MET A 16 -0.77 -10.93 -25.82
N GLY A 17 -0.76 -10.48 -24.57
CA GLY A 17 -0.45 -9.08 -24.25
C GLY A 17 0.95 -8.73 -24.76
N ASP A 18 1.04 -7.73 -25.63
CA ASP A 18 2.28 -7.15 -26.15
C ASP A 18 3.17 -6.66 -25.00
N ASN A 19 4.14 -7.46 -24.56
CA ASN A 19 5.13 -7.04 -23.56
C ASN A 19 6.23 -6.22 -24.23
N GLU A 20 6.04 -4.89 -24.24
CA GLU A 20 6.95 -3.93 -24.87
C GLU A 20 8.38 -3.99 -24.30
N GLU A 21 8.56 -4.40 -23.05
CA GLU A 21 9.89 -4.64 -22.46
C GLU A 21 10.63 -5.80 -23.13
N GLU A 22 9.92 -6.86 -23.50
CA GLU A 22 10.53 -8.03 -24.12
C GLU A 22 10.93 -7.74 -25.57
N ARG A 23 10.13 -6.91 -26.27
CA ARG A 23 10.54 -6.31 -27.56
C ARG A 23 11.76 -5.40 -27.42
N LYS A 24 11.83 -4.55 -26.39
CA LYS A 24 13.02 -3.70 -26.12
C LYS A 24 14.26 -4.54 -25.83
N ARG A 25 14.15 -5.60 -25.02
CA ARG A 25 15.25 -6.55 -24.75
C ARG A 25 15.71 -7.29 -26.01
N ASN A 26 14.79 -7.72 -26.88
CA ASN A 26 15.14 -8.41 -28.11
C ASN A 26 15.72 -7.47 -29.19
N SER A 27 15.29 -6.21 -29.23
CA SER A 27 15.87 -5.18 -30.11
C SER A 27 17.32 -4.83 -29.72
N LEU A 28 17.67 -4.89 -28.44
CA LEU A 28 19.02 -4.63 -27.93
C LEU A 28 20.05 -5.72 -28.30
N ARG A 29 19.60 -6.93 -28.62
CA ARG A 29 20.50 -8.06 -28.97
C ARG A 29 21.13 -7.96 -30.36
N CYS A 30 20.71 -7.00 -31.20
CA CYS A 30 21.28 -6.76 -32.53
C CYS A 30 22.40 -5.70 -32.55
N ALA A 31 22.75 -5.09 -31.40
CA ALA A 31 23.87 -4.16 -31.29
C ALA A 31 25.21 -4.90 -31.18
N VAL A 32 26.33 -4.24 -31.52
CA VAL A 32 27.68 -4.72 -31.21
C VAL A 32 28.02 -4.32 -29.78
N ALA A 33 28.61 -5.21 -28.97
CA ALA A 33 29.05 -4.89 -27.62
C ALA A 33 29.98 -3.66 -27.64
N ASN A 34 29.58 -2.60 -26.95
CA ASN A 34 30.17 -1.25 -27.03
C ASN A 34 30.82 -0.80 -25.70
N LEU A 35 30.85 -1.67 -24.69
CA LEU A 35 31.50 -1.41 -23.40
C LEU A 35 32.64 -2.40 -23.15
N LYS A 36 33.85 -1.88 -22.97
CA LYS A 36 35.05 -2.62 -22.60
C LYS A 36 35.26 -2.51 -21.09
N VAL A 37 35.13 -3.63 -20.37
CA VAL A 37 35.33 -3.70 -18.93
C VAL A 37 36.67 -4.37 -18.63
N ILE A 38 37.56 -3.66 -17.96
CA ILE A 38 38.87 -4.14 -17.53
C ILE A 38 38.78 -4.52 -16.05
N VAL A 39 39.15 -5.76 -15.74
CA VAL A 39 39.06 -6.32 -14.39
C VAL A 39 40.44 -6.80 -13.95
N GLY A 40 40.80 -6.53 -12.70
CA GLY A 40 42.12 -6.80 -12.13
C GLY A 40 43.02 -5.56 -12.12
N GLY A 41 44.13 -5.62 -11.38
CA GLY A 41 45.02 -4.47 -11.14
C GLY A 41 46.44 -4.91 -10.79
N GLU A 42 47.24 -4.05 -10.15
CA GLU A 42 48.68 -4.28 -9.92
C GLU A 42 49.03 -5.63 -9.26
N LEU A 43 48.11 -6.22 -8.50
CA LEU A 43 48.30 -7.48 -7.77
C LEU A 43 47.62 -8.69 -8.42
N GLN A 44 46.93 -8.54 -9.55
CA GLN A 44 46.12 -9.60 -10.17
C GLN A 44 46.17 -9.57 -11.71
N PRO A 45 46.03 -10.71 -12.40
CA PRO A 45 46.02 -10.72 -13.86
C PRO A 45 44.87 -9.88 -14.40
N THR A 46 45.19 -8.90 -15.24
CA THR A 46 44.21 -8.05 -15.89
C THR A 46 43.50 -8.81 -17.01
N LYS A 47 42.17 -8.68 -17.10
CA LYS A 47 41.38 -9.31 -18.16
C LYS A 47 40.30 -8.38 -18.67
N VAL A 48 40.09 -8.40 -19.98
CA VAL A 48 39.08 -7.60 -20.67
C VAL A 48 37.80 -8.42 -20.90
N PHE A 49 36.66 -7.82 -20.61
CA PHE A 49 35.32 -8.33 -20.85
C PHE A 49 34.54 -7.33 -21.71
N TRP A 50 33.74 -7.84 -22.64
CA TRP A 50 32.92 -6.99 -23.51
C TRP A 50 31.45 -7.13 -23.12
N HIS A 51 30.78 -6.00 -22.95
CA HIS A 51 29.40 -5.91 -22.53
C HIS A 51 28.62 -4.92 -23.38
N TYR A 52 27.30 -5.00 -23.31
CA TYR A 52 26.40 -3.95 -23.81
C TYR A 52 26.28 -2.86 -22.76
N ARG A 53 26.56 -1.62 -23.16
CA ARG A 53 26.53 -0.46 -22.28
C ARG A 53 25.20 -0.34 -21.54
N GLU A 54 24.09 -0.44 -22.27
CA GLU A 54 22.74 -0.25 -21.76
C GLU A 54 22.37 -1.37 -20.77
N VAL A 55 22.78 -2.60 -21.05
CA VAL A 55 22.52 -3.75 -20.18
C VAL A 55 23.26 -3.59 -18.86
N LEU A 56 24.56 -3.28 -18.89
CA LEU A 56 25.35 -3.17 -17.67
C LEU A 56 24.95 -1.93 -16.84
N ALA A 57 24.62 -0.81 -17.48
CA ALA A 57 24.08 0.37 -16.82
C ALA A 57 22.74 0.09 -16.11
N SER A 58 21.84 -0.65 -16.77
CA SER A 58 20.55 -1.03 -16.15
C SER A 58 20.68 -1.94 -14.92
N GLN A 59 21.84 -2.60 -14.78
CA GLN A 59 22.10 -3.55 -13.69
C GLN A 59 22.91 -2.93 -12.55
N SER A 60 23.61 -1.81 -12.77
CA SER A 60 24.44 -1.15 -11.76
C SER A 60 24.35 0.36 -11.88
N ARG A 61 23.86 1.01 -10.82
CA ARG A 61 23.81 2.48 -10.74
C ARG A 61 25.22 3.08 -10.71
N TYR A 62 26.19 2.36 -10.14
CA TYR A 62 27.59 2.75 -10.18
C TYR A 62 28.10 2.82 -11.64
N VAL A 63 27.82 1.80 -12.44
CA VAL A 63 28.17 1.77 -13.87
C VAL A 63 27.41 2.85 -14.64
N ASP A 64 26.11 3.01 -14.39
CA ASP A 64 25.30 4.06 -15.02
C ASP A 64 25.85 5.46 -14.72
N THR A 65 26.25 5.70 -13.46
CA THR A 65 26.90 6.95 -13.05
C THR A 65 28.23 7.14 -13.76
N LEU A 66 29.09 6.12 -13.83
CA LEU A 66 30.37 6.19 -14.56
C LEU A 66 30.17 6.48 -16.04
N LEU A 67 29.13 5.93 -16.66
CA LEU A 67 28.79 6.15 -18.06
C LEU A 67 28.10 7.49 -18.32
N SER A 68 27.50 8.09 -17.29
CA SER A 68 26.82 9.38 -17.33
C SER A 68 27.74 10.55 -16.96
N LEU A 69 28.86 10.28 -16.29
CA LEU A 69 29.87 11.29 -15.99
C LEU A 69 30.43 11.86 -17.30
N PRO A 70 30.58 13.20 -17.43
CA PRO A 70 31.16 13.84 -18.62
C PRO A 70 32.65 13.55 -18.87
N LEU A 71 33.22 12.48 -18.31
CA LEU A 71 34.65 12.24 -18.32
C LEU A 71 35.10 11.65 -19.67
N ALA A 72 36.00 12.41 -20.33
CA ALA A 72 36.95 11.96 -21.35
C ALA A 72 36.60 12.03 -22.85
N ALA A 73 35.58 12.82 -23.25
CA ALA A 73 35.67 13.54 -24.53
C ALA A 73 36.90 14.50 -24.56
N ALA A 74 37.50 14.76 -23.38
CA ALA A 74 38.74 15.51 -23.20
C ALA A 74 40.04 14.67 -23.30
N VAL A 75 39.99 13.32 -23.37
CA VAL A 75 41.22 12.51 -23.50
C VAL A 75 41.37 11.90 -24.90
N ALA A 76 40.28 11.61 -25.61
CA ALA A 76 40.35 11.13 -27.00
C ALA A 76 40.68 12.22 -28.03
N ALA A 77 40.46 13.50 -27.72
CA ALA A 77 40.88 14.61 -28.59
C ALA A 77 42.41 14.85 -28.60
N SER A 78 43.21 14.09 -27.83
CA SER A 78 44.65 14.36 -27.65
C SER A 78 45.62 13.41 -28.37
N LYS A 79 45.18 12.43 -29.16
CA LYS A 79 46.07 11.63 -30.03
C LYS A 79 45.42 11.31 -31.36
N GLN A 80 45.31 12.35 -32.18
CA GLN A 80 45.01 12.24 -33.60
C GLN A 80 46.28 11.76 -34.31
N ASN A 81 46.30 10.50 -34.74
CA ASN A 81 47.24 9.98 -35.73
C ASN A 81 46.44 9.17 -36.75
N ASP A 82 46.65 9.50 -38.02
CA ASP A 82 45.87 9.08 -39.18
C ASP A 82 45.93 7.57 -39.44
N SER A 83 44.77 6.90 -39.51
CA SER A 83 44.52 5.80 -40.46
C SER A 83 43.03 5.50 -40.62
N ASP A 84 42.58 5.40 -41.87
CA ASP A 84 41.17 5.31 -42.29
C ASP A 84 40.45 3.97 -41.99
N GLU A 85 40.96 3.12 -41.09
CA GLU A 85 40.22 1.93 -40.59
C GLU A 85 39.48 2.18 -39.25
N GLU A 86 39.65 3.35 -38.61
CA GLU A 86 39.16 3.62 -37.24
C GLU A 86 37.72 4.14 -37.10
N SER A 87 36.97 4.36 -38.19
CA SER A 87 35.61 4.92 -38.11
C SER A 87 34.55 4.00 -37.47
N LYS A 88 34.88 2.72 -37.21
CA LYS A 88 34.03 1.80 -36.42
C LYS A 88 34.46 1.66 -34.94
N ALA A 89 35.60 2.21 -34.54
CA ALA A 89 36.12 2.11 -33.16
C ALA A 89 35.70 3.26 -32.23
N ALA A 90 35.08 4.32 -32.78
CA ALA A 90 34.87 5.59 -32.09
C ALA A 90 33.84 5.59 -30.93
N ASN A 91 33.15 4.48 -30.65
CA ASN A 91 32.11 4.43 -29.60
C ASN A 91 32.36 3.38 -28.50
N VAL A 92 33.59 2.89 -28.35
CA VAL A 92 33.93 1.98 -27.24
C VAL A 92 34.21 2.78 -25.97
N THR A 93 33.38 2.60 -24.95
CA THR A 93 33.65 3.15 -23.60
C THR A 93 34.45 2.13 -22.79
N GLU A 94 35.38 2.59 -21.95
CA GLU A 94 36.21 1.74 -21.10
C GLU A 94 35.95 2.01 -19.62
N ILE A 95 35.77 0.95 -18.81
CA ILE A 95 35.59 1.04 -17.35
C ILE A 95 36.51 0.02 -16.67
N GLU A 96 37.12 0.40 -15.56
CA GLU A 96 38.05 -0.43 -14.79
C GLU A 96 37.51 -0.82 -13.42
N PHE A 97 37.75 -2.08 -13.02
CA PHE A 97 37.46 -2.64 -11.70
C PHE A 97 38.75 -3.27 -11.13
N PRO A 98 39.64 -2.47 -10.52
CA PRO A 98 41.00 -2.90 -10.18
C PRO A 98 41.06 -3.93 -9.04
N ASP A 99 40.03 -3.96 -8.19
CA ASP A 99 39.96 -4.77 -6.98
C ASP A 99 39.06 -6.01 -7.11
N ILE A 100 38.47 -6.23 -8.29
CA ILE A 100 37.76 -7.47 -8.63
C ILE A 100 38.73 -8.37 -9.41
N SER A 101 38.81 -9.65 -9.05
CA SER A 101 39.53 -10.63 -9.86
C SER A 101 38.72 -11.03 -11.11
N PRO A 102 39.37 -11.41 -12.23
CA PRO A 102 38.64 -11.90 -13.40
C PRO A 102 37.73 -13.10 -13.14
N SER A 103 38.03 -13.90 -12.10
CA SER A 103 37.17 -15.02 -11.68
C SER A 103 35.95 -14.55 -10.89
N GLN A 104 36.09 -13.54 -10.03
CA GLN A 104 34.96 -12.90 -9.34
C GLN A 104 34.01 -12.23 -10.33
N TRP A 105 34.54 -11.45 -11.29
CA TRP A 105 33.71 -10.80 -12.30
C TRP A 105 32.92 -11.80 -13.14
N LYS A 106 33.56 -12.89 -13.58
CA LYS A 106 32.86 -13.97 -14.29
C LYS A 106 31.74 -14.58 -13.46
N ARG A 107 31.95 -14.80 -12.16
CA ARG A 107 30.92 -15.32 -11.26
C ARG A 107 29.76 -14.32 -11.12
N MET A 108 30.05 -13.04 -10.87
CA MET A 108 29.05 -11.98 -10.81
C MET A 108 28.17 -11.97 -12.06
N MET A 109 28.79 -11.85 -13.24
CA MET A 109 28.04 -11.78 -14.50
C MET A 109 27.27 -13.07 -14.80
N LYS A 110 27.84 -14.24 -14.47
CA LYS A 110 27.15 -15.53 -14.63
C LYS A 110 25.87 -15.57 -13.80
N PHE A 111 25.91 -15.18 -12.54
CA PHE A 111 24.74 -15.27 -11.66
C PHE A 111 23.72 -14.15 -11.90
N LEU A 112 24.13 -13.00 -12.43
CA LEU A 112 23.20 -11.96 -12.89
C LEU A 112 22.42 -12.35 -14.15
N THR A 113 23.04 -13.13 -15.05
CA THR A 113 22.45 -13.43 -16.38
C THR A 113 21.85 -14.82 -16.50
N ASP A 114 22.30 -15.77 -15.68
CA ASP A 114 21.79 -17.15 -15.64
C ASP A 114 21.11 -17.42 -14.30
N GLN A 115 19.79 -17.30 -14.30
CA GLN A 115 18.96 -17.54 -13.12
C GLN A 115 19.12 -18.97 -12.58
N LYS A 116 19.35 -19.96 -13.45
CA LYS A 116 19.55 -21.35 -13.02
C LYS A 116 20.87 -21.48 -12.26
N ALA A 117 21.95 -20.92 -12.80
CA ALA A 117 23.22 -20.89 -12.10
C ALA A 117 23.12 -20.14 -10.76
N ALA A 118 22.33 -19.07 -10.70
CA ALA A 118 22.12 -18.30 -9.48
C ALA A 118 21.47 -19.14 -8.37
N TRP A 119 20.47 -19.96 -8.70
CA TRP A 119 19.85 -20.87 -7.72
C TRP A 119 20.78 -21.96 -7.21
N ASP A 120 21.79 -22.35 -7.99
CA ASP A 120 22.80 -23.33 -7.62
C ASP A 120 24.03 -22.69 -6.90
N MET A 121 23.97 -21.40 -6.58
CA MET A 121 25.04 -20.69 -5.89
C MET A 121 25.21 -21.21 -4.45
N ASN A 122 26.45 -21.52 -4.06
CA ASN A 122 26.72 -21.96 -2.69
C ASN A 122 26.82 -20.78 -1.71
N LYS A 123 26.73 -21.07 -0.40
CA LYS A 123 26.75 -20.08 0.69
C LYS A 123 27.97 -19.17 0.66
N LYS A 124 29.14 -19.74 0.37
CA LYS A 124 30.41 -18.99 0.33
C LYS A 124 30.40 -17.99 -0.82
N ASP A 125 29.97 -18.43 -2.00
CA ASP A 125 29.85 -17.56 -3.18
C ASP A 125 28.81 -16.46 -2.94
N ALA A 126 27.66 -16.78 -2.32
CA ALA A 126 26.63 -15.77 -2.04
C ALA A 126 27.11 -14.69 -1.05
N ILE A 127 27.83 -15.06 0.01
CA ILE A 127 28.43 -14.10 0.96
C ILE A 127 29.54 -13.28 0.29
N GLU A 128 30.39 -13.90 -0.53
CA GLU A 128 31.46 -13.19 -1.22
C GLU A 128 30.90 -12.18 -2.23
N LEU A 129 29.88 -12.58 -2.99
CA LEU A 129 29.31 -11.80 -4.08
C LEU A 129 28.38 -10.68 -3.61
N ILE A 130 27.65 -10.86 -2.51
CA ILE A 130 26.79 -9.77 -1.99
C ILE A 130 27.61 -8.53 -1.62
N ILE A 131 28.82 -8.72 -1.08
CA ILE A 131 29.75 -7.63 -0.76
C ILE A 131 30.20 -6.91 -2.05
N LEU A 132 30.47 -7.67 -3.11
CA LEU A 132 30.87 -7.09 -4.40
C LEU A 132 29.71 -6.39 -5.10
N TYR A 133 28.51 -6.97 -5.08
CA TYR A 133 27.32 -6.33 -5.65
C TYR A 133 26.95 -5.05 -4.92
N ASP A 134 27.01 -5.05 -3.58
CA ASP A 134 26.79 -3.84 -2.77
C ASP A 134 27.84 -2.76 -3.10
N LYS A 135 29.12 -3.13 -3.14
CA LYS A 135 30.21 -2.20 -3.44
C LYS A 135 30.06 -1.46 -4.78
N TYR A 136 29.54 -2.12 -5.81
CA TYR A 136 29.34 -1.53 -7.14
C TYR A 136 27.86 -1.36 -7.49
N ASP A 137 26.99 -1.28 -6.47
CA ASP A 137 25.57 -0.97 -6.58
C ASP A 137 24.82 -1.78 -7.66
N PHE A 138 25.04 -3.10 -7.68
CA PHE A 138 24.32 -4.05 -8.52
C PHE A 138 23.07 -4.56 -7.78
N THR A 139 21.99 -3.79 -7.79
CA THR A 139 20.76 -4.08 -7.03
C THR A 139 20.18 -5.47 -7.31
N GLN A 140 20.09 -5.87 -8.58
CA GLN A 140 19.63 -7.21 -8.96
C GLN A 140 20.51 -8.33 -8.39
N GLY A 141 21.83 -8.08 -8.30
CA GLY A 141 22.78 -9.03 -7.72
C GLY A 141 22.59 -9.21 -6.21
N ILE A 142 22.33 -8.10 -5.51
CA ILE A 142 22.01 -8.12 -4.07
C ILE A 142 20.75 -8.96 -3.82
N GLU A 143 19.68 -8.73 -4.58
CA GLU A 143 18.44 -9.50 -4.46
C GLU A 143 18.64 -10.99 -4.74
N VAL A 144 19.44 -11.33 -5.74
CA VAL A 144 19.77 -12.73 -6.06
C VAL A 144 20.51 -13.39 -4.90
N CYS A 145 21.53 -12.74 -4.34
CA CYS A 145 22.27 -13.26 -3.20
C CYS A 145 21.38 -13.39 -1.95
N ASP A 146 20.50 -12.44 -1.69
CA ASP A 146 19.59 -12.46 -0.55
C ASP A 146 18.60 -13.65 -0.62
N ARG A 147 18.03 -13.91 -1.81
CA ARG A 147 17.16 -15.08 -2.04
C ARG A 147 17.91 -16.41 -1.86
N VAL A 148 19.13 -16.51 -2.37
CA VAL A 148 19.96 -17.72 -2.23
C VAL A 148 20.32 -17.95 -0.77
N LEU A 149 20.78 -16.92 -0.06
CA LEU A 149 21.14 -17.01 1.35
C LEU A 149 19.92 -17.43 2.18
N SER A 150 18.77 -16.80 1.96
CA SER A 150 17.51 -17.17 2.60
C SER A 150 17.15 -18.65 2.37
N SER A 151 17.30 -19.14 1.14
CA SER A 151 17.05 -20.55 0.79
C SER A 151 18.02 -21.52 1.46
N ILE A 152 19.31 -21.16 1.51
CA ILE A 152 20.34 -21.99 2.16
C ILE A 152 20.11 -22.03 3.68
N PHE A 153 19.87 -20.89 4.32
CA PHE A 153 19.56 -20.84 5.75
C PHE A 153 18.27 -21.61 6.07
N TYR A 154 17.29 -21.59 5.17
CA TYR A 154 16.08 -22.40 5.29
C TYR A 154 16.38 -23.91 5.23
N LYS A 155 17.23 -24.36 4.30
CA LYS A 155 17.65 -25.77 4.22
C LYS A 155 18.49 -26.20 5.42
N ASP A 156 19.47 -25.39 5.82
CA ASP A 156 20.30 -25.62 7.02
C ASP A 156 19.40 -25.77 8.27
N SER A 157 18.33 -24.97 8.36
CA SER A 157 17.35 -25.06 9.45
C SER A 157 16.45 -26.31 9.39
N LEU A 158 16.16 -26.85 8.20
CA LEU A 158 15.34 -28.06 8.05
C LEU A 158 16.15 -29.31 8.39
N GLU A 159 17.40 -29.39 7.92
CA GLU A 159 18.31 -30.51 8.25
C GLU A 159 18.60 -30.56 9.77
N PHE A 160 18.67 -29.39 10.43
CA PHE A 160 18.79 -29.31 11.88
C PHE A 160 17.55 -29.86 12.63
N LYS A 161 16.34 -29.70 12.07
CA LYS A 161 15.09 -30.22 12.67
C LYS A 161 14.93 -31.73 12.51
N GLU A 162 15.47 -32.34 11.47
CA GLU A 162 15.45 -33.79 11.29
C GLU A 162 16.42 -34.51 12.24
N HIS A 163 17.52 -33.86 12.64
CA HIS A 163 18.45 -34.38 13.63
C HIS A 163 17.97 -34.23 15.09
N GLU A 164 17.11 -33.25 15.41
CA GLU A 164 16.60 -33.01 16.78
C GLU A 164 15.52 -34.01 17.28
N MET A 165 15.11 -35.01 16.47
CA MET A 165 14.24 -36.11 16.95
C MET A 165 14.99 -37.32 17.54
N GLY A 166 16.32 -37.28 17.58
CA GLY A 166 17.12 -38.22 18.37
C GLY A 166 17.67 -37.54 19.62
N ASP A 167 17.24 -37.96 20.81
CA ASP A 167 17.84 -37.56 22.09
C ASP A 167 19.34 -37.86 22.07
N ASN A 168 20.18 -36.89 21.72
CA ASN A 168 21.63 -37.03 21.82
C ASN A 168 22.27 -35.77 22.40
N GLU A 169 22.39 -35.78 23.71
CA GLU A 169 23.09 -34.80 24.55
C GLU A 169 24.58 -34.62 24.15
N GLU A 170 25.14 -35.55 23.37
CA GLU A 170 26.49 -35.45 22.78
C GLU A 170 26.58 -34.50 21.56
N GLU A 171 25.51 -34.31 20.79
CA GLU A 171 25.56 -33.45 19.59
C GLU A 171 25.52 -31.95 19.96
N ARG A 172 24.89 -31.62 21.10
CA ARG A 172 25.02 -30.30 21.77
C ARG A 172 26.46 -29.96 22.18
N LYS A 173 27.33 -30.95 22.37
CA LYS A 173 28.75 -30.71 22.69
C LYS A 173 29.62 -30.55 21.45
N ARG A 174 29.20 -31.00 20.26
CA ARG A 174 30.03 -30.97 19.04
C ARG A 174 29.81 -29.75 18.13
N ASN A 175 28.68 -29.05 18.21
CA ASN A 175 28.48 -27.76 17.52
C ASN A 175 28.99 -26.52 18.29
N SER A 176 29.88 -26.75 19.25
CA SER A 176 30.63 -25.71 19.97
C SER A 176 31.72 -25.08 19.08
N LEU A 177 31.32 -24.28 18.10
CA LEU A 177 32.19 -23.28 17.49
C LEU A 177 31.61 -21.90 17.78
N ARG A 178 32.07 -21.37 18.92
CA ARG A 178 31.81 -20.06 19.58
C ARG A 178 30.72 -20.06 20.66
N CYS A 179 30.97 -20.77 21.76
CA CYS A 179 30.22 -20.68 23.02
C CYS A 179 30.26 -19.26 23.62
N ALA A 180 29.33 -18.40 23.23
CA ALA A 180 28.70 -17.52 24.21
C ALA A 180 27.63 -18.37 24.91
N VAL A 181 27.63 -18.45 26.24
CA VAL A 181 26.54 -19.06 27.00
C VAL A 181 25.41 -18.03 27.09
N ALA A 182 24.15 -18.46 26.97
CA ALA A 182 23.00 -17.56 27.20
C ALA A 182 23.17 -16.87 28.56
N ASN A 183 23.34 -15.55 28.54
CA ASN A 183 23.80 -14.77 29.68
C ASN A 183 22.73 -13.81 30.25
N LEU A 184 21.53 -13.83 29.67
CA LEU A 184 20.37 -13.04 30.09
C LEU A 184 19.27 -13.94 30.61
N LYS A 185 18.85 -13.71 31.86
CA LYS A 185 17.73 -14.39 32.51
C LYS A 185 16.49 -13.51 32.43
N VAL A 186 15.50 -13.92 31.66
CA VAL A 186 14.23 -13.22 31.49
C VAL A 186 13.15 -13.90 32.32
N ILE A 187 12.56 -13.19 33.28
CA ILE A 187 11.46 -13.68 34.11
C ILE A 187 10.17 -13.05 33.62
N VAL A 188 9.20 -13.89 33.28
CA VAL A 188 7.93 -13.48 32.70
C VAL A 188 6.77 -13.87 33.63
N GLY A 189 5.81 -12.97 33.79
CA GLY A 189 4.59 -13.13 34.59
C GLY A 189 4.76 -12.77 36.07
N GLY A 190 3.68 -12.94 36.83
CA GLY A 190 3.68 -12.82 38.29
C GLY A 190 3.18 -11.50 38.85
N GLU A 191 2.59 -10.61 38.05
CA GLU A 191 1.75 -9.53 38.59
C GLU A 191 0.35 -10.03 38.89
N GLN A 192 -0.08 -9.78 40.13
CA GLN A 192 -1.45 -9.91 40.59
C GLN A 192 -2.10 -8.56 40.29
N GLY A 193 -2.70 -8.41 39.11
CA GLY A 193 -3.45 -7.20 38.81
C GLY A 193 -4.53 -6.98 39.88
N ASP A 194 -4.81 -5.73 40.23
CA ASP A 194 -5.75 -5.30 41.28
C ASP A 194 -7.19 -5.88 41.14
N GLY A 195 -7.50 -6.56 40.03
CA GLY A 195 -8.75 -7.26 39.78
C GLY A 195 -8.66 -8.78 39.95
N GLY A 196 -8.58 -9.30 41.18
CA GLY A 196 -9.09 -10.63 41.60
C GLY A 196 -8.65 -11.90 40.84
N GLY A 197 -7.72 -11.84 39.89
CA GLY A 197 -7.28 -12.98 39.10
C GLY A 197 -6.29 -13.90 39.85
N LYS A 198 -6.31 -15.21 39.55
CA LYS A 198 -5.31 -16.15 40.06
C LYS A 198 -3.90 -15.71 39.59
N PRO A 199 -2.90 -15.65 40.48
CA PRO A 199 -1.55 -15.27 40.10
C PRO A 199 -1.01 -16.20 39.00
N THR A 200 -0.52 -15.61 37.91
CA THR A 200 0.14 -16.35 36.84
C THR A 200 1.49 -16.85 37.33
N THR A 201 1.83 -18.10 37.01
CA THR A 201 3.09 -18.71 37.40
C THR A 201 4.27 -18.02 36.70
N LYS A 202 5.19 -17.46 37.48
CA LYS A 202 6.45 -16.91 36.97
C LYS A 202 7.22 -18.00 36.21
N LYS A 203 7.73 -17.67 35.03
CA LYS A 203 8.57 -18.58 34.24
C LYS A 203 9.86 -17.90 33.80
N VAL A 204 10.95 -18.64 33.86
CA VAL A 204 12.29 -18.18 33.47
C VAL A 204 12.58 -18.63 32.04
N PHE A 205 13.09 -17.71 31.22
CA PHE A 205 13.57 -17.92 29.86
C PHE A 205 15.01 -17.43 29.77
N TRP A 206 15.88 -18.20 29.13
CA TRP A 206 17.28 -17.86 28.94
C TRP A 206 17.52 -17.38 27.52
N HIS A 207 18.19 -16.24 27.38
CA HIS A 207 18.45 -15.56 26.12
C HIS A 207 19.89 -15.09 26.02
N TYR A 208 20.34 -14.78 24.80
CA TYR A 208 21.57 -14.05 24.57
C TYR A 208 21.31 -12.55 24.71
N THR A 209 22.08 -11.88 25.57
CA THR A 209 21.94 -10.44 25.84
C THR A 209 21.97 -9.63 24.53
N THR A 210 22.92 -9.92 23.65
CA THR A 210 23.10 -9.20 22.39
C THR A 210 21.93 -9.40 21.43
N VAL A 211 21.38 -10.61 21.34
CA VAL A 211 20.26 -10.93 20.45
C VAL A 211 19.01 -10.20 20.93
N LEU A 212 18.66 -10.32 22.22
CA LEU A 212 17.43 -9.70 22.72
C LEU A 212 17.53 -8.16 22.74
N ALA A 213 18.71 -7.61 23.05
CA ALA A 213 18.97 -6.17 22.94
C ALA A 213 18.85 -5.66 21.49
N SER A 214 19.35 -6.42 20.51
CA SER A 214 19.22 -6.03 19.09
C SER A 214 17.77 -6.05 18.58
N GLN A 215 16.88 -6.76 19.29
CA GLN A 215 15.47 -6.89 18.93
C GLN A 215 14.56 -5.91 19.67
N SER A 216 14.99 -5.37 20.81
CA SER A 216 14.20 -4.45 21.63
C SER A 216 15.07 -3.31 22.17
N ARG A 217 14.75 -2.08 21.79
CA ARG A 217 15.44 -0.88 22.30
C ARG A 217 15.19 -0.68 23.80
N TYR A 218 14.01 -1.08 24.28
CA TYR A 218 13.71 -1.10 25.71
C TYR A 218 14.67 -2.02 26.46
N VAL A 219 14.87 -3.26 25.97
CA VAL A 219 15.81 -4.20 26.57
C VAL A 219 17.24 -3.67 26.49
N ASP A 220 17.66 -3.12 25.35
CA ASP A 220 19.00 -2.52 25.21
C ASP A 220 19.24 -1.39 26.22
N ALA A 221 18.31 -0.44 26.34
CA ALA A 221 18.39 0.65 27.30
C ALA A 221 18.40 0.15 28.76
N LEU A 222 17.59 -0.86 29.08
CA LEU A 222 17.52 -1.46 30.41
C LEU A 222 18.81 -2.22 30.77
N LEU A 223 19.46 -2.83 29.79
CA LEU A 223 20.77 -3.48 29.98
C LEU A 223 21.91 -2.46 30.08
N ALA A 224 21.83 -1.35 29.32
CA ALA A 224 22.82 -0.28 29.36
C ALA A 224 22.81 0.46 30.71
N SER A 225 21.63 0.76 31.26
CA SER A 225 21.49 1.42 32.57
C SER A 225 22.09 0.59 33.71
N LYS A 226 21.85 -0.73 33.74
CA LYS A 226 22.42 -1.63 34.75
C LYS A 226 23.95 -1.73 34.75
N LYS A 227 24.60 -1.45 33.62
CA LYS A 227 26.08 -1.43 33.55
C LYS A 227 26.68 -0.22 34.26
N ASN A 228 25.93 0.87 34.41
CA ASN A 228 26.42 2.08 35.07
C ASN A 228 26.36 1.97 36.61
N ASP A 229 25.44 1.16 37.13
CA ASP A 229 25.24 1.00 38.58
C ASP A 229 26.20 -0.03 39.22
N SER A 230 26.83 -0.91 38.44
CA SER A 230 27.60 -2.05 38.94
C SER A 230 29.11 -1.83 39.05
N TYR A 231 29.60 -0.59 38.97
CA TYR A 231 31.04 -0.26 39.03
C TYR A 231 31.72 -0.58 40.39
N GLY A 232 31.00 -1.14 41.38
CA GLY A 232 31.51 -1.38 42.73
C GLY A 232 31.82 -2.83 43.14
N GLU A 233 31.22 -3.87 42.55
CA GLU A 233 31.35 -5.24 43.08
C GLU A 233 31.52 -6.29 41.96
N SER A 234 32.78 -6.53 41.63
CA SER A 234 33.23 -7.67 40.83
C SER A 234 33.44 -8.87 41.75
N THR A 235 32.52 -9.83 41.77
CA THR A 235 32.84 -11.26 41.82
C THR A 235 31.60 -12.14 41.58
N ALA A 236 31.81 -13.21 40.81
CA ALA A 236 30.90 -14.32 40.47
C ALA A 236 29.82 -14.05 39.40
N ALA A 237 30.10 -14.48 38.15
CA ALA A 237 29.15 -14.88 37.10
C ALA A 237 27.74 -14.23 37.16
N ASN A 238 27.67 -12.91 37.09
CA ASN A 238 26.42 -12.17 37.20
C ASN A 238 25.65 -12.21 35.87
N PHE A 239 24.77 -13.21 35.73
CA PHE A 239 23.73 -13.18 34.71
C PHE A 239 22.88 -11.92 34.90
N THR A 240 22.65 -11.17 33.81
CA THR A 240 21.76 -10.02 33.90
C THR A 240 20.32 -10.55 33.96
N GLU A 241 19.54 -10.12 34.94
CA GLU A 241 18.14 -10.52 35.10
C GLU A 241 17.22 -9.38 34.68
N ILE A 242 16.19 -9.68 33.88
CA ILE A 242 15.14 -8.72 33.48
C ILE A 242 13.76 -9.36 33.68
N THR A 243 12.76 -8.54 34.01
CA THR A 243 11.42 -9.00 34.39
C THR A 243 10.34 -8.33 33.56
N PHE A 244 9.38 -9.11 33.06
CA PHE A 244 8.18 -8.65 32.36
C PHE A 244 6.93 -9.18 33.08
N PRO A 245 6.40 -8.44 34.07
CA PRO A 245 5.39 -8.98 34.99
C PRO A 245 3.99 -9.10 34.37
N ASP A 246 3.68 -8.25 33.39
CA ASP A 246 2.41 -8.16 32.66
C ASP A 246 2.31 -9.10 31.45
N ILE A 247 3.44 -9.64 30.98
CA ILE A 247 3.45 -10.65 29.92
C ILE A 247 3.26 -12.02 30.55
N SER A 248 2.31 -12.81 30.04
CA SER A 248 2.18 -14.22 30.42
C SER A 248 3.25 -15.09 29.74
N PRO A 249 3.67 -16.22 30.35
CA PRO A 249 4.65 -17.10 29.72
C PRO A 249 4.25 -17.65 28.34
N SER A 250 2.94 -17.77 28.06
CA SER A 250 2.42 -18.17 26.74
C SER A 250 2.52 -17.04 25.71
N GLN A 251 2.23 -15.79 26.09
CA GLN A 251 2.44 -14.61 25.25
C GLN A 251 3.91 -14.46 24.89
N TRP A 252 4.81 -14.51 25.87
CA TRP A 252 6.26 -14.41 25.63
C TRP A 252 6.76 -15.47 24.66
N LYS A 253 6.32 -16.72 24.82
CA LYS A 253 6.66 -17.79 23.88
C LYS A 253 6.18 -17.50 22.46
N ARG A 254 4.95 -16.99 22.29
CA ARG A 254 4.42 -16.60 20.97
C ARG A 254 5.23 -15.44 20.37
N MET A 255 5.50 -14.40 21.16
CA MET A 255 6.33 -13.26 20.73
C MET A 255 7.68 -13.74 20.19
N MET A 256 8.43 -14.48 21.00
CA MET A 256 9.75 -14.97 20.60
C MET A 256 9.67 -15.94 19.42
N LYS A 257 8.64 -16.79 19.35
CA LYS A 257 8.42 -17.71 18.22
C LYS A 257 8.24 -16.92 16.93
N PHE A 258 7.38 -15.92 16.89
CA PHE A 258 7.12 -15.16 15.67
C PHE A 258 8.26 -14.22 15.28
N LEU A 259 9.05 -13.72 16.23
CA LEU A 259 10.27 -12.96 15.94
C LEU A 259 11.37 -13.80 15.29
N THR A 260 11.46 -15.09 15.64
CA THR A 260 12.58 -15.95 15.25
C THR A 260 12.24 -16.95 14.14
N ASP A 261 10.96 -17.30 13.96
CA ASP A 261 10.48 -18.24 12.97
C ASP A 261 9.55 -17.52 11.99
N GLN A 262 10.09 -17.18 10.82
CA GLN A 262 9.36 -16.49 9.75
C GLN A 262 8.15 -17.30 9.27
N LYS A 263 8.23 -18.63 9.23
CA LYS A 263 7.08 -19.47 8.82
C LYS A 263 5.96 -19.35 9.83
N ALA A 264 6.29 -19.45 11.12
CA ALA A 264 5.31 -19.24 12.18
C ALA A 264 4.68 -17.85 12.11
N ALA A 265 5.47 -16.81 11.78
CA ALA A 265 4.97 -15.46 11.63
C ALA A 265 3.95 -15.35 10.49
N TRP A 266 4.19 -15.99 9.34
CA TRP A 266 3.22 -16.05 8.24
C TRP A 266 1.93 -16.79 8.59
N ASP A 267 2.02 -17.77 9.48
CA ASP A 267 0.86 -18.52 10.00
C ASP A 267 0.17 -17.82 11.18
N MET A 268 0.56 -16.58 11.53
CA MET A 268 -0.02 -15.82 12.62
C MET A 268 -1.47 -15.43 12.27
N ASN A 269 -2.40 -15.75 13.17
CA ASN A 269 -3.80 -15.34 13.00
C ASN A 269 -4.02 -13.88 13.47
N LYS A 270 -5.15 -13.29 13.06
CA LYS A 270 -5.53 -11.90 13.40
C LYS A 270 -5.49 -11.63 14.89
N LYS A 271 -6.05 -12.52 15.70
CA LYS A 271 -6.14 -12.35 17.15
C LYS A 271 -4.74 -12.27 17.79
N ASP A 272 -3.85 -13.15 17.37
CA ASP A 272 -2.46 -13.15 17.81
C ASP A 272 -1.75 -11.86 17.37
N ALA A 273 -1.95 -11.41 16.12
CA ALA A 273 -1.33 -10.18 15.63
C ALA A 273 -1.76 -8.94 16.42
N ILE A 274 -3.07 -8.79 16.68
CA ILE A 274 -3.64 -7.68 17.49
C ILE A 274 -3.16 -7.75 18.95
N GLU A 275 -3.12 -8.94 19.54
CA GLU A 275 -2.65 -9.10 20.93
C GLU A 275 -1.17 -8.76 21.07
N LEU A 276 -0.34 -9.23 20.12
CA LEU A 276 1.10 -9.12 20.21
C LEU A 276 1.64 -7.75 19.78
N ILE A 277 0.99 -7.05 18.85
CA ILE A 277 1.44 -5.72 18.44
C ILE A 277 1.47 -4.75 19.62
N ILE A 278 0.50 -4.83 20.53
CA ILE A 278 0.44 -4.01 21.75
C ILE A 278 1.66 -4.29 22.65
N LEU A 279 2.06 -5.57 22.76
CA LEU A 279 3.22 -5.96 23.56
C LEU A 279 4.55 -5.59 22.89
N TYR A 280 4.66 -5.76 21.57
CA TYR A 280 5.84 -5.35 20.83
C TYR A 280 6.05 -3.83 20.88
N ASP A 281 4.98 -3.04 20.72
CA ASP A 281 5.00 -1.59 20.85
C ASP A 281 5.41 -1.16 22.27
N LYS A 282 4.76 -1.71 23.31
CA LYS A 282 5.07 -1.40 24.71
C LYS A 282 6.54 -1.63 25.08
N TYR A 283 7.13 -2.68 24.53
CA TYR A 283 8.52 -3.07 24.81
C TYR A 283 9.48 -2.77 23.65
N ASP A 284 9.08 -1.89 22.73
CA ASP A 284 9.89 -1.37 21.61
C ASP A 284 10.62 -2.47 20.82
N PHE A 285 9.90 -3.53 20.47
CA PHE A 285 10.33 -4.60 19.58
C PHE A 285 9.98 -4.25 18.12
N THR A 286 10.79 -3.41 17.48
CA THR A 286 10.50 -2.88 16.14
C THR A 286 10.28 -3.97 15.09
N GLN A 287 11.10 -5.03 15.08
CA GLN A 287 10.92 -6.17 14.17
C GLN A 287 9.59 -6.91 14.41
N GLY A 288 9.13 -6.96 15.65
CA GLY A 288 7.85 -7.56 16.01
C GLY A 288 6.68 -6.74 15.49
N ILE A 289 6.79 -5.41 15.57
CA ILE A 289 5.83 -4.47 14.99
C ILE A 289 5.73 -4.66 13.48
N GLU A 290 6.85 -4.70 12.77
CA GLU A 290 6.90 -4.91 11.32
C GLU A 290 6.28 -6.25 10.89
N VAL A 291 6.53 -7.32 11.66
CA VAL A 291 5.92 -8.63 11.42
C VAL A 291 4.40 -8.57 11.59
N CYS A 292 3.92 -7.95 12.67
CA CYS A 292 2.49 -7.78 12.90
C CYS A 292 1.84 -6.89 11.83
N ASP A 293 2.52 -5.84 11.37
CA ASP A 293 2.05 -4.96 10.30
C ASP A 293 1.82 -5.73 8.99
N ARG A 294 2.80 -6.51 8.51
CA ARG A 294 2.65 -7.35 7.31
C ARG A 294 1.49 -8.33 7.41
N VAL A 295 1.35 -8.99 8.56
CA VAL A 295 0.27 -9.96 8.80
C VAL A 295 -1.09 -9.27 8.81
N LEU A 296 -1.22 -8.16 9.54
CA LEU A 296 -2.46 -7.39 9.62
C LEU A 296 -2.83 -6.78 8.27
N SER A 297 -1.86 -6.28 7.51
CA SER A 297 -2.04 -5.79 6.15
C SER A 297 -2.63 -6.87 5.24
N SER A 298 -2.05 -8.08 5.24
CA SER A 298 -2.56 -9.20 4.44
C SER A 298 -3.97 -9.64 4.85
N ILE A 299 -4.24 -9.68 6.16
CA ILE A 299 -5.57 -10.04 6.69
C ILE A 299 -6.59 -8.95 6.34
N PHE A 300 -6.24 -7.68 6.55
CA PHE A 300 -7.09 -6.53 6.28
C PHE A 300 -7.45 -6.47 4.80
N TYR A 301 -6.49 -6.67 3.90
CA TYR A 301 -6.75 -6.73 2.47
C TYR A 301 -7.81 -7.81 2.13
N LYS A 302 -7.68 -9.02 2.70
CA LYS A 302 -8.67 -10.09 2.50
C LYS A 302 -10.04 -9.75 3.10
N ASP A 303 -10.07 -9.28 4.34
CA ASP A 303 -11.29 -8.87 5.05
C ASP A 303 -12.00 -7.76 4.24
N SER A 304 -11.25 -6.81 3.68
CA SER A 304 -11.78 -5.70 2.89
C SER A 304 -12.41 -6.15 1.57
N LEU A 305 -11.82 -7.15 0.91
CA LEU A 305 -12.38 -7.74 -0.31
C LEU A 305 -13.64 -8.57 0.00
N GLU A 306 -13.61 -9.38 1.07
CA GLU A 306 -14.78 -10.15 1.49
C GLU A 306 -15.94 -9.22 1.88
N PHE A 307 -15.64 -8.07 2.49
CA PHE A 307 -16.64 -7.08 2.83
C PHE A 307 -17.32 -6.49 1.58
N LYS A 308 -16.56 -6.20 0.52
CA LYS A 308 -17.11 -5.77 -0.78
C LYS A 308 -18.07 -6.81 -1.38
N GLU A 309 -17.84 -8.09 -1.12
CA GLU A 309 -18.76 -9.17 -1.55
C GLU A 309 -19.96 -9.36 -0.61
N ARG A 310 -19.82 -8.98 0.67
CA ARG A 310 -20.79 -9.21 1.76
C ARG A 310 -21.11 -7.95 2.53
N ILE A 311 -21.66 -6.98 1.82
CA ILE A 311 -21.84 -5.61 2.29
C ILE A 311 -22.69 -5.40 3.55
N ASN A 312 -23.48 -6.41 3.92
CA ASN A 312 -24.32 -6.39 5.11
C ASN A 312 -23.69 -7.12 6.32
N ASP A 313 -22.45 -7.61 6.20
CA ASP A 313 -21.71 -8.23 7.30
C ASP A 313 -21.10 -7.14 8.19
N LEU A 314 -21.91 -6.67 9.15
CA LEU A 314 -21.51 -5.63 10.10
C LEU A 314 -20.33 -6.07 10.98
N ASP A 315 -20.25 -7.36 11.33
CA ASP A 315 -19.14 -7.87 12.13
C ASP A 315 -17.81 -7.76 11.37
N LEU A 316 -17.83 -7.98 10.05
CA LEU A 316 -16.66 -7.78 9.19
C LEU A 316 -16.31 -6.30 9.04
N PHE A 317 -17.31 -5.43 8.93
CA PHE A 317 -17.10 -3.98 8.89
C PHE A 317 -16.44 -3.47 10.17
N ASP A 318 -16.97 -3.81 11.33
CA ASP A 318 -16.45 -3.42 12.65
C ASP A 318 -14.99 -3.88 12.81
N ARG A 319 -14.71 -5.11 12.34
CA ARG A 319 -13.36 -5.68 12.31
C ARG A 319 -12.39 -4.92 11.41
N CYS A 320 -12.85 -4.35 10.30
CA CYS A 320 -12.02 -3.49 9.44
C CYS A 320 -11.73 -2.17 10.16
N ILE A 321 -12.76 -1.52 10.72
CA ILE A 321 -12.60 -0.26 11.48
C ILE A 321 -11.60 -0.43 12.63
N ASP A 322 -11.70 -1.50 13.42
CA ASP A 322 -10.78 -1.73 14.53
C ASP A 322 -9.33 -1.89 14.06
N VAL A 323 -9.10 -2.53 12.90
CA VAL A 323 -7.75 -2.65 12.33
C VAL A 323 -7.23 -1.32 11.82
N VAL A 324 -8.07 -0.50 11.17
CA VAL A 324 -7.69 0.86 10.74
C VAL A 324 -7.23 1.70 11.93
N VAL A 325 -8.03 1.70 13.01
CA VAL A 325 -7.73 2.48 14.22
C VAL A 325 -6.44 1.99 14.87
N LEU A 326 -6.30 0.68 15.05
CA LEU A 326 -5.09 0.07 15.60
C LEU A 326 -3.85 0.40 14.76
N SER A 327 -4.00 0.40 13.43
CA SER A 327 -2.91 0.67 12.50
C SER A 327 -2.43 2.11 12.61
N HIS A 328 -3.36 3.06 12.79
CA HIS A 328 -3.02 4.45 13.06
C HIS A 328 -2.36 4.61 14.44
N GLU A 329 -2.94 4.05 15.50
CA GLU A 329 -2.41 4.14 16.86
C GLU A 329 -0.99 3.57 17.01
N LYS A 330 -0.67 2.54 16.22
CA LYS A 330 0.61 1.83 16.25
C LYS A 330 1.54 2.19 15.10
N ASN A 331 1.19 3.18 14.28
CA ASN A 331 1.97 3.61 13.11
C ASN A 331 2.34 2.44 12.17
N LEU A 332 1.40 1.52 11.94
CA LEU A 332 1.57 0.36 11.06
C LEU A 332 1.52 0.82 9.60
N THR A 333 2.68 0.99 8.97
CA THR A 333 2.81 1.67 7.68
C THR A 333 2.14 0.88 6.55
N GLU A 334 2.38 -0.41 6.47
CA GLU A 334 1.87 -1.26 5.38
C GLU A 334 0.35 -1.47 5.49
N THR A 335 -0.13 -1.71 6.71
CA THR A 335 -1.56 -1.83 6.98
C THR A 335 -2.28 -0.51 6.76
N MET A 336 -1.67 0.63 7.14
CA MET A 336 -2.28 1.94 6.92
C MET A 336 -2.37 2.32 5.44
N GLU A 337 -1.44 1.87 4.60
CA GLU A 337 -1.54 2.07 3.15
C GLU A 337 -2.81 1.37 2.60
N ASN A 338 -3.00 0.10 2.94
CA ASN A 338 -4.21 -0.64 2.55
C ASN A 338 -5.48 -0.07 3.19
N ALA A 339 -5.42 0.35 4.45
CA ALA A 339 -6.52 1.00 5.15
C ALA A 339 -6.91 2.32 4.49
N ARG A 340 -5.92 3.12 4.05
CA ARG A 340 -6.15 4.37 3.33
C ARG A 340 -6.88 4.11 2.01
N TYR A 341 -6.43 3.15 1.20
CA TYR A 341 -7.13 2.80 -0.04
C TYR A 341 -8.54 2.28 0.22
N TRP A 342 -8.73 1.44 1.25
CA TRP A 342 -10.06 0.98 1.60
C TRP A 342 -10.97 2.09 2.11
N LEU A 343 -10.47 3.00 2.96
CA LEU A 343 -11.22 4.17 3.41
C LEU A 343 -11.52 5.13 2.25
N TYR A 344 -10.59 5.29 1.30
CA TYR A 344 -10.82 6.03 0.07
C TYR A 344 -11.98 5.39 -0.70
N ASP A 345 -11.89 4.10 -1.00
CA ASP A 345 -12.94 3.40 -1.75
C ASP A 345 -14.29 3.49 -1.02
N PHE A 346 -14.28 3.34 0.31
CA PHE A 346 -15.48 3.29 1.12
C PHE A 346 -16.12 4.68 1.30
N LEU A 347 -15.32 5.72 1.54
CA LEU A 347 -15.82 7.09 1.77
C LEU A 347 -15.96 7.90 0.50
N CYS A 348 -15.09 7.72 -0.50
CA CYS A 348 -15.09 8.47 -1.75
C CYS A 348 -15.84 7.74 -2.87
N ASP A 349 -15.59 6.43 -3.02
CA ASP A 349 -16.22 5.62 -4.09
C ASP A 349 -17.47 4.86 -3.63
N GLY A 350 -17.85 5.00 -2.35
CA GLY A 350 -19.09 4.51 -1.74
C GLY A 350 -20.33 5.24 -2.25
N TYR A 351 -20.53 5.25 -3.57
CA TYR A 351 -21.70 5.80 -4.26
C TYR A 351 -22.97 4.94 -4.07
N ASP A 352 -22.97 3.99 -3.14
CA ASP A 352 -24.03 3.00 -2.87
C ASP A 352 -24.56 3.09 -1.42
N PRO A 353 -25.74 2.50 -1.11
CA PRO A 353 -26.42 2.61 0.19
C PRO A 353 -25.62 2.00 1.36
N GLU A 354 -24.42 1.51 1.10
CA GLU A 354 -23.47 0.90 2.02
C GLU A 354 -22.98 1.90 3.05
N LEU A 355 -22.91 3.19 2.71
CA LEU A 355 -22.61 4.26 3.67
C LEU A 355 -23.62 4.35 4.84
N VAL A 356 -24.82 3.75 4.71
CA VAL A 356 -25.83 3.72 5.78
C VAL A 356 -25.38 2.84 6.96
N ILE A 357 -24.38 1.96 6.79
CA ILE A 357 -23.87 1.11 7.88
C ILE A 357 -22.98 1.87 8.88
N LEU A 358 -22.49 3.07 8.53
CA LEU A 358 -21.67 3.87 9.44
C LEU A 358 -22.49 4.33 10.64
N THR A 359 -22.04 3.95 11.83
CA THR A 359 -22.62 4.38 13.11
C THR A 359 -21.81 5.53 13.70
N VAL A 360 -22.39 6.22 14.69
CA VAL A 360 -21.69 7.27 15.44
C VAL A 360 -20.45 6.70 16.15
N ASP A 361 -20.52 5.45 16.62
CA ASP A 361 -19.39 4.79 17.28
C ASP A 361 -18.25 4.50 16.30
N HIS A 362 -18.56 4.09 15.06
CA HIS A 362 -17.56 3.91 14.01
C HIS A 362 -16.84 5.22 13.71
N VAL A 363 -17.60 6.30 13.52
CA VAL A 363 -17.01 7.61 13.22
C VAL A 363 -16.20 8.13 14.40
N ARG A 364 -16.67 7.95 15.64
CA ARG A 364 -15.93 8.33 16.85
C ARG A 364 -14.57 7.63 16.93
N LYS A 365 -14.50 6.34 16.59
CA LYS A 365 -13.23 5.60 16.51
C LYS A 365 -12.32 6.13 15.40
N LEU A 366 -12.89 6.52 14.26
CA LEU A 366 -12.14 7.02 13.10
C LEU A 366 -11.69 8.48 13.22
N VAL A 367 -12.19 9.28 14.18
CA VAL A 367 -11.84 10.71 14.31
C VAL A 367 -10.33 10.97 14.30
N PRO A 368 -9.47 10.25 15.06
CA PRO A 368 -8.02 10.48 15.02
C PRO A 368 -7.42 10.21 13.63
N VAL A 369 -7.92 9.18 12.94
CA VAL A 369 -7.47 8.81 11.59
C VAL A 369 -7.89 9.89 10.58
N ILE A 370 -9.13 10.36 10.66
CA ILE A 370 -9.67 11.45 9.84
C ILE A 370 -8.87 12.73 10.05
N ASP A 371 -8.60 13.10 11.31
CA ASP A 371 -7.83 14.30 11.66
C ASP A 371 -6.40 14.24 11.13
N PHE A 372 -5.78 13.06 11.15
CA PHE A 372 -4.45 12.83 10.59
C PHE A 372 -4.41 13.05 9.07
N TYR A 373 -5.45 12.61 8.34
CA TYR A 373 -5.50 12.73 6.88
C TYR A 373 -6.10 14.03 6.36
N LYS A 374 -6.59 14.94 7.22
CA LYS A 374 -7.20 16.21 6.77
C LYS A 374 -6.24 17.11 5.98
N GLU A 375 -4.93 16.96 6.17
CA GLU A 375 -3.92 17.74 5.43
C GLU A 375 -3.60 17.11 4.06
N ASP A 376 -3.89 15.82 3.89
CA ASP A 376 -3.72 15.07 2.64
C ASP A 376 -4.94 15.28 1.73
N ARG A 377 -5.00 16.48 1.14
CA ARG A 377 -6.14 16.96 0.34
C ARG A 377 -6.44 16.15 -0.92
N GLU A 378 -5.54 15.28 -1.36
CA GLU A 378 -5.67 14.57 -2.62
C GLU A 378 -6.52 13.28 -2.51
N GLY A 379 -6.87 12.84 -1.29
CA GLY A 379 -7.49 11.52 -1.08
C GLY A 379 -8.96 11.47 -0.61
N PHE A 380 -9.60 12.52 -0.10
CA PHE A 380 -10.88 12.33 0.62
C PHE A 380 -11.99 13.30 0.23
N SER A 381 -12.38 13.34 -1.05
CA SER A 381 -13.34 14.33 -1.58
C SER A 381 -14.66 14.42 -0.79
N LEU A 382 -15.28 13.28 -0.42
CA LEU A 382 -16.52 13.28 0.36
C LEU A 382 -16.30 13.73 1.81
N LEU A 383 -15.24 13.25 2.46
CA LEU A 383 -14.86 13.64 3.82
C LEU A 383 -14.64 15.15 3.89
N PHE A 384 -13.89 15.71 2.94
CA PHE A 384 -13.62 17.14 2.84
C PHE A 384 -14.89 17.94 2.57
N ALA A 385 -15.78 17.46 1.70
CA ALA A 385 -17.06 18.13 1.46
C ALA A 385 -17.92 18.18 2.73
N ILE A 386 -17.97 17.09 3.51
CA ILE A 386 -18.68 17.05 4.79
C ILE A 386 -17.98 17.94 5.82
N GLU A 387 -16.66 17.84 5.96
CA GLU A 387 -15.86 18.64 6.89
C GLU A 387 -15.99 20.13 6.61
N GLU A 388 -15.81 20.58 5.36
CA GLU A 388 -15.96 21.98 4.97
C GLU A 388 -17.35 22.51 5.34
N ARG A 389 -18.38 21.67 5.17
CA ARG A 389 -19.75 22.02 5.52
C ARG A 389 -19.97 22.11 7.03
N LEU A 390 -19.40 21.18 7.80
CA LEU A 390 -19.47 21.19 9.26
C LEU A 390 -18.66 22.37 9.82
N SER A 391 -17.50 22.66 9.25
CA SER A 391 -16.64 23.80 9.59
C SER A 391 -17.34 25.14 9.34
N LYS A 392 -18.09 25.29 8.24
CA LYS A 392 -18.97 26.46 8.01
C LYS A 392 -20.06 26.65 9.08
N LYS A 393 -20.38 25.60 9.84
CA LYS A 393 -21.30 25.64 11.00
C LYS A 393 -20.59 25.71 12.35
N GLY A 394 -19.26 25.86 12.37
CA GLY A 394 -18.45 25.87 13.59
C GLY A 394 -18.23 24.48 14.21
N ILE A 395 -18.35 23.41 13.42
CA ILE A 395 -18.14 22.03 13.85
C ILE A 395 -16.91 21.50 13.11
N ASP A 396 -15.74 21.54 13.77
CA ASP A 396 -14.53 20.90 13.27
C ASP A 396 -14.48 19.40 13.62
N VAL A 397 -13.48 18.67 13.11
CA VAL A 397 -13.29 17.23 13.35
C VAL A 397 -13.09 16.90 14.84
N LEU A 398 -12.49 17.81 15.60
CA LEU A 398 -12.22 17.65 17.03
C LEU A 398 -13.43 17.98 17.90
N ASN A 399 -14.50 18.52 17.33
CA ASN A 399 -15.73 18.82 18.03
C ASN A 399 -16.39 17.51 18.52
N PRO A 400 -16.78 17.40 19.81
CA PRO A 400 -17.43 16.20 20.33
C PRO A 400 -18.72 15.80 19.61
N MET A 401 -19.40 16.74 18.95
CA MET A 401 -20.60 16.49 18.15
C MET A 401 -20.29 16.09 16.69
N PHE A 402 -19.04 16.17 16.25
CA PHE A 402 -18.65 15.84 14.88
C PHE A 402 -19.14 14.46 14.45
N PRO A 403 -18.97 13.37 15.23
CA PRO A 403 -19.46 12.05 14.83
C PRO A 403 -20.96 12.01 14.52
N ASP A 404 -21.79 12.62 15.38
CA ASP A 404 -23.24 12.66 15.20
C ASP A 404 -23.65 13.44 13.94
N PHE A 405 -23.05 14.62 13.73
CA PHE A 405 -23.32 15.43 12.56
C PHE A 405 -22.81 14.79 11.28
N PHE A 406 -21.65 14.16 11.32
CA PHE A 406 -21.03 13.46 10.21
C PHE A 406 -21.91 12.29 9.74
N VAL A 407 -22.32 11.40 10.66
CA VAL A 407 -23.25 10.30 10.35
C VAL A 407 -24.57 10.84 9.80
N SER A 408 -25.11 11.90 10.39
CA SER A 408 -26.35 12.51 9.89
C SER A 408 -26.22 13.05 8.47
N GLN A 409 -25.07 13.63 8.10
CA GLN A 409 -24.80 14.07 6.73
C GLN A 409 -24.67 12.88 5.78
N ILE A 410 -23.94 11.84 6.18
CA ILE A 410 -23.80 10.62 5.37
C ILE A 410 -25.16 9.97 5.12
N GLN A 411 -25.98 9.80 6.15
CA GLN A 411 -27.32 9.21 6.00
C GLN A 411 -28.22 10.06 5.09
N LEU A 412 -28.12 11.40 5.18
CA LEU A 412 -28.84 12.31 4.29
C LEU A 412 -28.39 12.16 2.84
N ILE A 413 -27.07 12.06 2.59
CA ILE A 413 -26.48 11.86 1.27
C ILE A 413 -26.90 10.50 0.71
N ALA A 414 -26.80 9.43 1.51
CA ALA A 414 -27.23 8.10 1.12
C ALA A 414 -28.72 8.05 0.78
N ALA A 415 -29.60 8.63 1.60
CA ALA A 415 -31.03 8.71 1.33
C ALA A 415 -31.34 9.49 0.04
N ARG A 416 -30.62 10.58 -0.23
CA ARG A 416 -30.72 11.34 -1.49
C ARG A 416 -30.29 10.50 -2.67
N ASN A 417 -29.16 9.79 -2.59
CA ASN A 417 -28.66 8.92 -3.63
C ASN A 417 -29.62 7.76 -3.90
N THR A 418 -30.22 7.15 -2.87
CA THR A 418 -31.27 6.15 -3.04
C THR A 418 -32.48 6.73 -3.76
N ALA A 419 -32.95 7.91 -3.37
CA ALA A 419 -34.06 8.59 -4.05
C ALA A 419 -33.74 8.90 -5.52
N LEU A 420 -32.53 9.37 -5.81
CA LEU A 420 -32.05 9.60 -7.18
C LEU A 420 -31.95 8.31 -7.99
N LYS A 421 -31.46 7.20 -7.41
CA LYS A 421 -31.40 5.88 -8.07
C LYS A 421 -32.78 5.29 -8.38
N LEU A 422 -33.81 5.65 -7.60
CA LEU A 422 -35.20 5.28 -7.90
C LEU A 422 -35.74 6.04 -9.11
N VAL A 423 -35.17 7.20 -9.44
CA VAL A 423 -35.48 8.00 -10.62
C VAL A 423 -34.52 7.58 -11.75
N ASN A 424 -35.05 6.79 -12.68
CA ASN A 424 -34.31 6.25 -13.82
C ASN A 424 -33.89 7.34 -14.80
N GLU A 425 -34.72 8.37 -14.94
CA GLU A 425 -34.53 9.48 -15.88
C GLU A 425 -35.22 10.75 -15.35
N ILE A 426 -34.54 11.88 -15.48
CA ILE A 426 -35.05 13.22 -15.25
C ILE A 426 -34.92 13.97 -16.55
N THR A 427 -36.02 14.53 -17.03
CA THR A 427 -36.06 15.33 -18.27
C THR A 427 -36.34 16.78 -17.93
N ILE A 428 -35.60 17.70 -18.56
CA ILE A 428 -35.78 19.15 -18.41
C ILE A 428 -36.28 19.73 -19.73
N GLY A 429 -37.59 19.92 -19.87
CA GLY A 429 -38.20 20.54 -21.06
C GLY A 429 -38.26 22.07 -21.00
N ASN A 430 -38.49 22.70 -22.16
CA ASN A 430 -38.87 24.12 -22.31
C ASN A 430 -37.83 25.21 -21.91
N CYS A 431 -36.54 24.88 -21.82
CA CYS A 431 -35.46 25.84 -21.57
C CYS A 431 -34.99 26.59 -22.85
N GLY A 432 -35.84 27.43 -23.44
CA GLY A 432 -35.44 28.32 -24.57
C GLY A 432 -35.34 27.65 -25.95
N GLY A 433 -35.41 26.32 -26.00
CA GLY A 433 -35.52 25.44 -27.16
C GLY A 433 -35.92 24.04 -26.66
N ASN A 434 -36.32 23.11 -27.54
CA ASN A 434 -36.64 21.73 -27.12
C ASN A 434 -35.35 20.99 -26.75
N VAL A 435 -34.83 21.21 -25.54
CA VAL A 435 -33.68 20.48 -25.01
C VAL A 435 -34.22 19.25 -24.29
N SER A 436 -34.59 18.21 -25.04
CA SER A 436 -34.82 16.90 -24.43
C SER A 436 -33.48 16.28 -24.09
N GLY A 437 -33.39 15.68 -22.92
CA GLY A 437 -32.22 14.96 -22.47
C GLY A 437 -32.58 14.22 -21.21
N ASP A 438 -31.78 13.20 -20.94
CA ASP A 438 -32.13 12.14 -20.04
C ASP A 438 -31.05 12.13 -18.96
N TYR A 439 -31.42 12.37 -17.71
CA TYR A 439 -30.50 12.10 -16.61
C TYR A 439 -30.14 10.61 -16.59
N ASN A 440 -28.86 10.30 -16.71
CA ASN A 440 -28.34 8.95 -16.50
C ASN A 440 -27.47 8.92 -15.23
N PRO A 441 -27.94 8.31 -14.13
CA PRO A 441 -27.20 8.24 -12.87
C PRO A 441 -25.85 7.50 -12.99
N ARG A 442 -25.63 6.69 -14.04
CA ARG A 442 -24.38 5.91 -14.22
C ARG A 442 -23.24 6.71 -14.83
N THR A 443 -23.51 7.82 -15.50
CA THR A 443 -22.49 8.60 -16.23
C THR A 443 -22.11 9.90 -15.54
N ASN A 444 -22.71 10.20 -14.38
CA ASN A 444 -22.47 11.40 -13.62
C ASN A 444 -21.43 11.15 -12.53
N TYR A 445 -20.21 11.61 -12.80
CA TYR A 445 -19.11 11.64 -11.83
C TYR A 445 -19.10 12.91 -10.97
N ASP A 446 -19.99 13.88 -11.23
CA ASP A 446 -19.90 15.23 -10.68
C ASP A 446 -21.12 15.54 -9.77
N TYR A 447 -20.97 15.25 -8.48
CA TYR A 447 -21.94 15.61 -7.44
C TYR A 447 -21.49 16.90 -6.76
N GLY A 448 -22.41 17.84 -6.58
CA GLY A 448 -22.15 19.11 -5.92
C GLY A 448 -21.93 18.91 -4.43
N ILE A 449 -21.54 19.99 -3.75
CA ILE A 449 -21.09 20.07 -2.34
C ILE A 449 -22.05 19.40 -1.31
N ASP A 450 -23.31 19.11 -1.67
CA ASP A 450 -24.29 18.46 -0.79
C ASP A 450 -24.86 17.12 -1.32
N GLY A 451 -24.18 16.51 -2.30
CA GLY A 451 -24.63 15.28 -2.97
C GLY A 451 -25.79 15.49 -3.94
N THR A 452 -26.23 16.73 -4.19
CA THR A 452 -27.32 17.05 -5.12
C THR A 452 -26.84 17.95 -6.27
N CYS A 453 -25.88 17.45 -7.04
CA CYS A 453 -25.73 17.87 -8.43
C CYS A 453 -26.13 16.71 -9.33
N ILE A 454 -26.98 17.03 -10.29
CA ILE A 454 -27.36 16.16 -11.38
C ILE A 454 -26.72 16.79 -12.60
N TYR A 455 -25.56 16.27 -12.99
CA TYR A 455 -24.96 16.59 -14.28
C TYR A 455 -25.90 16.12 -15.40
N TYR A 456 -26.15 17.01 -16.35
CA TYR A 456 -27.06 16.75 -17.44
C TYR A 456 -26.33 17.10 -18.73
N LYS A 457 -25.79 16.08 -19.40
CA LYS A 457 -25.14 16.28 -20.70
C LYS A 457 -26.18 16.26 -21.81
N GLY A 458 -26.95 17.34 -21.91
CA GLY A 458 -27.78 17.62 -23.07
C GLY A 458 -27.13 18.70 -23.91
N ILE A 459 -26.85 18.45 -25.19
CA ILE A 459 -26.40 19.50 -26.11
C ILE A 459 -27.63 20.30 -26.51
N ALA A 460 -27.88 21.40 -25.80
CA ALA A 460 -28.78 22.43 -26.29
C ALA A 460 -28.08 23.14 -27.47
N PRO A 461 -28.70 23.27 -28.66
CA PRO A 461 -28.07 23.89 -29.83
C PRO A 461 -27.47 25.27 -29.56
N ASP A 462 -28.04 26.00 -28.60
CA ASP A 462 -27.68 27.38 -28.29
C ASP A 462 -27.08 27.58 -26.88
N TRP A 463 -27.19 26.59 -25.97
CA TRP A 463 -26.90 26.78 -24.52
C TRP A 463 -25.75 25.89 -23.98
N GLY A 464 -25.11 25.06 -24.80
CA GLY A 464 -24.05 24.18 -24.30
C GLY A 464 -24.54 23.15 -23.27
N ASP A 465 -23.72 22.84 -22.26
CA ASP A 465 -24.05 21.88 -21.20
C ASP A 465 -24.89 22.54 -20.08
N VAL A 466 -25.92 21.85 -19.60
CA VAL A 466 -26.83 22.33 -18.57
C VAL A 466 -26.62 21.56 -17.26
N TRP A 467 -26.69 22.25 -16.13
CA TRP A 467 -26.40 21.71 -14.80
C TRP A 467 -27.61 21.89 -13.90
N LEU A 468 -28.09 20.80 -13.31
CA LEU A 468 -29.17 20.86 -12.33
C LEU A 468 -28.58 20.61 -10.93
N LYS A 469 -28.45 21.66 -10.11
CA LYS A 469 -27.79 21.57 -8.80
C LYS A 469 -28.42 22.47 -7.76
N LYS A 470 -28.19 22.18 -6.48
CA LYS A 470 -28.50 23.12 -5.42
C LYS A 470 -27.46 24.25 -5.34
N ASN A 471 -27.92 25.48 -5.09
CA ASN A 471 -27.05 26.62 -4.81
C ASN A 471 -26.63 26.65 -3.32
N GLU A 472 -25.89 27.67 -2.91
CA GLU A 472 -25.38 27.82 -1.55
C GLU A 472 -26.47 27.91 -0.46
N VAL A 473 -27.67 28.38 -0.81
CA VAL A 473 -28.82 28.44 0.10
C VAL A 473 -29.68 27.16 0.06
N GLY A 474 -29.29 26.18 -0.75
CA GLY A 474 -29.94 24.89 -0.91
C GLY A 474 -31.08 24.84 -1.94
N ASP A 475 -31.38 25.95 -2.61
CA ASP A 475 -32.43 26.00 -3.64
C ASP A 475 -31.93 25.38 -4.95
N TRP A 476 -32.81 24.68 -5.65
CA TRP A 476 -32.50 24.03 -6.91
C TRP A 476 -32.32 25.08 -8.00
N THR A 477 -31.28 24.90 -8.80
CA THR A 477 -30.92 25.78 -9.92
C THR A 477 -30.67 24.96 -11.17
N ILE A 478 -31.07 25.50 -12.31
CA ILE A 478 -30.64 25.06 -13.63
C ILE A 478 -29.63 26.10 -14.09
N SER A 479 -28.38 25.68 -14.29
CA SER A 479 -27.28 26.54 -14.69
C SER A 479 -26.76 26.15 -16.06
N GLU A 480 -26.21 27.12 -16.78
CA GLU A 480 -25.59 26.94 -18.09
C GLU A 480 -24.08 27.01 -17.94
N ASP A 481 -23.36 26.02 -18.48
CA ASP A 481 -21.90 26.08 -18.59
C ASP A 481 -21.52 26.85 -19.85
N LEU A 482 -21.25 28.14 -19.63
CA LEU A 482 -20.71 29.01 -20.66
C LEU A 482 -19.21 28.75 -20.76
N ARG A 483 -18.80 27.58 -21.28
CA ARG A 483 -17.39 27.21 -21.48
C ARG A 483 -16.57 28.29 -22.21
N LEU A 484 -17.24 29.10 -23.03
CA LEU A 484 -16.65 30.22 -23.77
C LEU A 484 -16.59 31.57 -23.00
N ARG A 485 -17.27 31.69 -21.85
CA ARG A 485 -17.32 32.93 -21.04
C ARG A 485 -16.81 32.75 -19.60
N GLY A 486 -16.28 31.58 -19.24
CA GLY A 486 -15.51 31.39 -18.00
C GLY A 486 -16.34 31.27 -16.72
N GLY A 487 -17.54 30.68 -16.78
CA GLY A 487 -18.31 30.41 -15.55
C GLY A 487 -19.65 29.71 -15.78
N VAL A 488 -20.14 29.07 -14.72
CA VAL A 488 -21.47 28.46 -14.64
C VAL A 488 -22.46 29.52 -14.14
N VAL A 489 -23.43 29.89 -14.97
CA VAL A 489 -24.42 30.93 -14.63
C VAL A 489 -25.77 30.26 -14.36
N PRO A 490 -26.40 30.46 -13.19
CA PRO A 490 -27.75 29.98 -12.96
C PRO A 490 -28.70 30.72 -13.90
N VAL A 491 -29.53 29.97 -14.63
CA VAL A 491 -30.56 30.50 -15.55
C VAL A 491 -31.96 30.40 -14.94
N PHE A 492 -32.19 29.34 -14.16
CA PHE A 492 -33.42 29.19 -13.37
C PHE A 492 -33.11 28.83 -11.93
N ILE A 493 -33.98 29.28 -11.02
CA ILE A 493 -33.97 28.95 -9.60
C ILE A 493 -35.38 28.57 -9.15
N CYS A 494 -35.52 27.51 -8.35
CA CYS A 494 -36.75 27.19 -7.66
C CYS A 494 -36.62 27.63 -6.20
N LYS A 495 -37.06 28.85 -5.87
CA LYS A 495 -36.91 29.40 -4.51
C LYS A 495 -37.70 28.59 -3.49
N GLY A 496 -37.12 28.40 -2.31
CA GLY A 496 -37.75 27.66 -1.22
C GLY A 496 -37.71 26.14 -1.39
N SER A 497 -37.04 25.63 -2.42
CA SER A 497 -36.88 24.20 -2.66
C SER A 497 -35.75 23.57 -1.82
N ARG A 498 -35.20 24.29 -0.84
CA ARG A 498 -34.13 23.81 0.06
C ARG A 498 -34.34 22.42 0.64
N SER A 499 -35.58 22.08 1.01
CA SER A 499 -35.96 20.78 1.58
C SER A 499 -36.28 19.72 0.53
N ALA A 500 -36.42 20.07 -0.74
CA ALA A 500 -36.77 19.14 -1.79
C ALA A 500 -35.57 18.25 -2.15
N THR A 501 -35.73 16.93 -2.04
CA THR A 501 -34.73 15.92 -2.41
C THR A 501 -34.55 15.85 -3.93
N LEU A 502 -35.64 16.01 -4.68
CA LEU A 502 -35.64 16.07 -6.14
C LEU A 502 -35.93 17.50 -6.63
N PRO A 503 -35.46 17.88 -7.83
CA PRO A 503 -35.68 19.22 -8.39
C PRO A 503 -37.16 19.45 -8.70
N PRO A 504 -37.88 20.39 -8.06
CA PRO A 504 -39.34 20.46 -8.12
C PRO A 504 -39.92 20.55 -9.53
N LYS A 505 -41.12 20.01 -9.75
CA LYS A 505 -41.82 20.13 -11.04
C LYS A 505 -42.29 21.55 -11.39
N LYS A 506 -42.47 22.40 -10.38
CA LYS A 506 -43.07 23.75 -10.48
C LYS A 506 -42.33 24.70 -9.54
N GLY A 507 -42.56 26.01 -9.73
CA GLY A 507 -41.97 27.05 -8.86
C GLY A 507 -40.62 27.59 -9.36
N TRP A 508 -40.25 27.29 -10.61
CA TRP A 508 -39.05 27.84 -11.23
C TRP A 508 -39.23 29.29 -11.63
N GLU A 509 -38.23 30.10 -11.33
CA GLU A 509 -38.10 31.51 -11.69
C GLU A 509 -36.83 31.70 -12.52
N ARG A 510 -36.82 32.68 -13.42
CA ARG A 510 -35.61 33.04 -14.18
C ARG A 510 -34.70 33.97 -13.39
N THR A 511 -33.40 33.76 -13.54
CA THR A 511 -32.35 34.55 -12.86
C THR A 511 -31.64 35.53 -13.78
N ASP A 512 -31.59 35.28 -15.09
CA ASP A 512 -30.77 36.03 -16.06
C ASP A 512 -31.50 37.18 -16.78
N GLY A 513 -32.83 37.25 -16.67
CA GLY A 513 -33.67 38.25 -17.33
C GLY A 513 -33.71 38.18 -18.87
N ARG A 514 -33.16 37.15 -19.53
CA ARG A 514 -33.02 37.08 -21.00
C ARG A 514 -33.90 35.99 -21.63
N GLY A 515 -34.86 36.34 -22.50
CA GLY A 515 -35.53 35.40 -23.43
C GLY A 515 -37.05 35.19 -23.23
N ASN A 516 -37.67 34.48 -24.18
CA ASN A 516 -39.12 34.34 -24.35
C ASN A 516 -39.81 33.37 -23.36
N GLY A 517 -39.98 33.79 -22.11
CA GLY A 517 -41.14 33.49 -21.24
C GLY A 517 -41.49 32.05 -20.82
N LYS A 518 -40.86 30.98 -21.35
CA LYS A 518 -41.20 29.60 -20.95
C LYS A 518 -40.37 29.14 -19.75
N LEU A 519 -41.06 28.61 -18.75
CA LEU A 519 -40.46 27.99 -17.57
C LEU A 519 -40.05 26.54 -17.87
N PRO A 520 -39.01 26.02 -17.20
CA PRO A 520 -38.60 24.63 -17.34
C PRO A 520 -39.73 23.69 -16.88
N VAL A 521 -39.85 22.57 -17.58
CA VAL A 521 -40.75 21.46 -17.19
C VAL A 521 -39.87 20.30 -16.74
N ILE A 522 -39.95 19.94 -15.46
CA ILE A 522 -39.23 18.79 -14.92
C ILE A 522 -40.16 17.58 -14.88
N SER A 523 -39.72 16.48 -15.48
CA SER A 523 -40.39 15.18 -15.43
C SER A 523 -39.44 14.11 -14.86
N TYR A 524 -40.00 13.13 -14.14
CA TYR A 524 -39.27 12.00 -13.59
C TYR A 524 -39.85 10.68 -14.09
N TYR A 525 -38.98 9.70 -14.31
CA TYR A 525 -39.38 8.33 -14.68
C TYR A 525 -38.76 7.33 -13.70
N HIS A 526 -39.54 6.36 -13.20
CA HIS A 526 -39.08 5.36 -12.23
C HIS A 526 -38.67 4.03 -12.86
N LYS A 527 -37.82 3.27 -12.15
CA LYS A 527 -37.25 1.99 -12.60
C LYS A 527 -38.24 0.80 -12.60
N SER A 528 -39.43 0.92 -12.00
CA SER A 528 -40.30 -0.23 -11.69
C SER A 528 -41.51 -0.44 -12.60
N SER A 529 -41.60 0.18 -13.78
CA SER A 529 -42.65 -0.19 -14.73
C SER A 529 -42.19 -0.04 -16.17
N SER A 530 -42.42 -1.09 -16.97
CA SER A 530 -42.46 -1.06 -18.44
C SER A 530 -43.56 -0.12 -19.01
N VAL A 531 -44.10 0.76 -18.17
CA VAL A 531 -45.11 1.77 -18.44
C VAL A 531 -44.55 3.10 -17.92
N ARG A 532 -44.37 4.07 -18.83
CA ARG A 532 -44.06 5.46 -18.46
C ARG A 532 -45.26 6.00 -17.67
N THR A 533 -45.15 6.05 -16.36
CA THR A 533 -46.17 6.61 -15.49
C THR A 533 -45.60 7.87 -14.84
N GLU A 534 -46.13 9.04 -15.16
CA GLU A 534 -45.79 10.29 -14.49
C GLU A 534 -46.34 10.27 -13.06
N ILE A 535 -45.52 10.56 -12.07
CA ILE A 535 -45.92 10.63 -10.65
C ILE A 535 -45.78 12.05 -10.15
N ASP A 536 -46.83 12.63 -9.55
CA ASP A 536 -46.72 13.83 -8.73
C ASP A 536 -46.22 13.45 -7.33
N ILE A 537 -44.98 13.88 -7.02
CA ILE A 537 -44.30 13.70 -5.72
C ILE A 537 -44.45 14.97 -4.89
#